data_AF-A0A101S1U0-F1
#
_entry.id   AF-A0A101S1U0-F1
#
_cell.length_a   1.000
_cell.length_b   1.000
_cell.length_c   1.000
_cell.angle_alpha   90.00
_cell.angle_beta   90.00
_cell.angle_gamma   90.00
#
_symmetry.space_group_name_H-M   'P 1'
#
loop_
_entity.id
_entity.type
_entity.pdbx_description
1 polymer ?
#
loop_
_entity_poly.entity_id
_entity_poly.type
_entity_poly.pdbx_seq_one_letter_code
_entity_poly.pdbx_strand_id
1 'polypeptide(L)'
;MSLCIRCTSYASGMSNSAAAAVLTTADLPEAIRAVRTLLDIADTDPAEVDFEAVIRSQEVLERVRHALPDLVWWASAGEEEGSSKAGDDPAGCLPIQVFDWSRPLDRAEPFIAALGPDPAAVRWDLYAWPAVPEAGLEAISQKYAYLTLTVNSRDLYQEERSQDHTIYVHVPNPPGDRIDRIHWLADQVGGRFTGRVEVAPL
;
A
#
# COMPACT_ATOMS: atom_id res chain seq x y z
N MET A 1 -2.45 36.06 -19.53
CA MET A 1 -3.50 36.11 -18.49
C MET A 1 -4.18 34.76 -18.51
N SER A 2 -3.65 33.78 -17.78
CA SER A 2 -3.91 33.58 -16.34
C SER A 2 -5.39 33.29 -16.08
N LEU A 3 -5.72 32.01 -15.90
CA LEU A 3 -6.10 31.55 -14.57
C LEU A 3 -5.82 30.05 -14.45
N CYS A 4 -4.84 29.74 -13.61
CA CYS A 4 -4.50 28.41 -13.15
C CYS A 4 -5.71 27.68 -12.59
N ILE A 5 -5.88 26.43 -13.01
CA ILE A 5 -6.72 25.46 -12.31
C ILE A 5 -6.03 25.23 -10.96
N ARG A 6 -6.76 25.62 -9.91
CA ARG A 6 -6.31 25.58 -8.53
C ARG A 6 -5.94 24.14 -8.14
N CYS A 7 -4.83 24.01 -7.43
CA CYS A 7 -4.69 23.04 -6.35
C CYS A 7 -6.00 23.02 -5.57
N THR A 8 -6.76 21.94 -5.72
CA THR A 8 -7.92 21.73 -4.87
C THR A 8 -7.38 21.13 -3.60
N SER A 9 -7.26 21.96 -2.57
CA SER A 9 -7.24 21.52 -1.19
C SER A 9 -8.45 20.62 -0.96
N TYR A 10 -8.26 19.30 -1.01
CA TYR A 10 -9.20 18.34 -0.43
C TYR A 10 -9.00 18.39 1.09
N ALA A 11 -9.70 19.32 1.72
CA ALA A 11 -9.81 19.40 3.18
C ALA A 11 -11.23 19.88 3.51
N SER A 12 -12.18 18.95 3.39
CA SER A 12 -13.44 18.94 4.16
C SER A 12 -14.20 17.64 3.85
N GLY A 13 -13.82 16.57 4.54
CA GLY A 13 -14.56 15.29 4.56
C GLY A 13 -13.74 14.00 4.43
N MET A 14 -12.41 14.06 4.40
CA MET A 14 -11.57 12.84 4.32
C MET A 14 -11.73 12.01 5.59
N SER A 15 -12.39 10.86 5.45
CA SER A 15 -12.39 9.83 6.49
C SER A 15 -10.97 9.25 6.54
N ASN A 16 -10.09 9.81 7.36
CA ASN A 16 -8.75 9.23 7.50
C ASN A 16 -8.85 7.86 8.18
N SER A 17 -8.16 6.87 7.64
CA SER A 17 -7.87 5.64 8.37
C SER A 17 -6.58 5.83 9.19
N ALA A 18 -6.40 5.00 10.20
CA ALA A 18 -5.14 4.82 10.87
C ALA A 18 -4.57 3.47 10.44
N ALA A 19 -3.38 3.46 9.86
CA ALA A 19 -2.64 2.27 9.50
C ALA A 19 -1.84 1.81 10.72
N ALA A 20 -2.24 0.69 11.32
CA ALA A 20 -1.62 0.14 12.50
C ALA A 20 -0.57 -0.92 12.12
N ALA A 21 0.68 -0.71 12.52
CA ALA A 21 1.76 -1.65 12.21
C ALA A 21 1.59 -2.95 13.00
N VAL A 22 1.34 -4.06 12.32
CA VAL A 22 1.14 -5.39 12.94
C VAL A 22 2.41 -6.24 12.93
N LEU A 23 3.30 -6.01 11.97
CA LEU A 23 4.61 -6.64 11.86
C LEU A 23 5.60 -5.68 11.19
N THR A 24 6.82 -5.60 11.73
CA THR A 24 7.97 -4.98 11.06
C THR A 24 9.12 -6.00 11.07
N THR A 25 9.71 -6.26 9.92
CA THR A 25 10.83 -7.20 9.76
C THR A 25 11.82 -6.74 8.69
N ALA A 26 13.07 -7.18 8.78
CA ALA A 26 14.06 -7.01 7.73
C ALA A 26 14.09 -8.20 6.74
N ASP A 27 13.28 -9.25 6.97
CA ASP A 27 13.16 -10.42 6.08
C ASP A 27 11.94 -10.25 5.16
N LEU A 28 12.17 -9.82 3.91
CA LEU A 28 11.09 -9.67 2.92
C LEU A 28 10.24 -10.95 2.74
N PRO A 29 10.83 -12.14 2.57
CA PRO A 29 10.09 -13.41 2.60
C PRO A 29 9.16 -13.59 3.81
N GLU A 30 9.55 -13.13 5.01
CA GLU A 30 8.67 -13.16 6.19
C GLU A 30 7.49 -12.21 6.04
N ALA A 31 7.74 -10.98 5.58
CA ALA A 31 6.68 -10.01 5.32
C ALA A 31 5.67 -10.53 4.29
N ILE A 32 6.14 -11.16 3.19
CA ILE A 32 5.27 -11.75 2.17
C ILE A 32 4.44 -12.90 2.74
N ARG A 33 5.03 -13.79 3.56
CA ARG A 33 4.29 -14.87 4.22
C ARG A 33 3.20 -14.33 5.15
N ALA A 34 3.50 -13.27 5.89
CA ALA A 34 2.54 -12.62 6.78
C ALA A 34 1.40 -11.96 6.00
N VAL A 35 1.68 -11.28 4.88
CA VAL A 35 0.63 -10.78 3.97
C VAL A 35 -0.28 -11.91 3.51
N ARG A 36 0.28 -13.02 2.99
CA ARG A 36 -0.52 -14.18 2.56
C ARG A 36 -1.40 -14.73 3.67
N THR A 37 -0.86 -14.85 4.89
CA THR A 37 -1.61 -15.31 6.07
C THR A 37 -2.82 -14.40 6.36
N LEU A 38 -2.65 -13.09 6.24
CA LEU A 38 -3.73 -12.12 6.45
C LEU A 38 -4.75 -12.15 5.31
N LEU A 39 -4.31 -12.37 4.06
CA LEU A 39 -5.21 -12.55 2.92
C LEU A 39 -6.04 -13.82 3.04
N ASP A 40 -5.48 -14.92 3.58
CA ASP A 40 -6.22 -16.16 3.83
C ASP A 40 -7.30 -16.01 4.92
N ILE A 41 -7.20 -14.97 5.75
CA ILE A 41 -8.20 -14.62 6.78
C ILE A 41 -9.27 -13.68 6.22
N ALA A 42 -8.90 -12.77 5.33
CA ALA A 42 -9.80 -11.75 4.83
C ALA A 42 -10.84 -12.30 3.85
N ASP A 43 -11.95 -11.57 3.72
CA ASP A 43 -12.84 -11.75 2.57
C ASP A 43 -12.22 -11.01 1.38
N THR A 44 -11.76 -11.75 0.37
CA THR A 44 -10.99 -11.21 -0.78
C THR A 44 -11.79 -11.13 -2.09
N ASP A 45 -13.11 -11.28 -2.06
CA ASP A 45 -13.95 -11.21 -3.28
C ASP A 45 -15.03 -10.13 -3.16
N PRO A 46 -14.93 -9.02 -3.93
CA PRO A 46 -13.80 -8.62 -4.76
C PRO A 46 -12.70 -7.96 -3.91
N ALA A 47 -11.44 -8.31 -4.18
CA ALA A 47 -10.29 -7.57 -3.67
C ALA A 47 -9.35 -7.19 -4.81
N GLU A 48 -8.73 -6.04 -4.64
CA GLU A 48 -7.82 -5.42 -5.60
C GLU A 48 -6.53 -5.01 -4.90
N VAL A 49 -5.48 -4.75 -5.69
CA VAL A 49 -4.21 -4.25 -5.18
C VAL A 49 -3.80 -2.96 -5.88
N ASP A 50 -3.32 -2.03 -5.07
CA ASP A 50 -2.80 -0.73 -5.47
C ASP A 50 -1.29 -0.66 -5.19
N PHE A 51 -0.59 0.08 -6.04
CA PHE A 51 0.86 0.20 -6.04
C PHE A 51 1.29 1.66 -5.94
N GLU A 52 2.18 1.95 -5.00
CA GLU A 52 2.89 3.22 -4.89
C GLU A 52 4.40 2.97 -4.85
N ALA A 53 5.16 3.62 -5.73
CA ALA A 53 6.61 3.48 -5.75
C ALA A 53 7.27 4.64 -6.51
N VAL A 54 8.59 4.81 -6.33
CA VAL A 54 9.38 5.73 -7.14
C VAL A 54 10.47 4.97 -7.88
N ILE A 55 10.32 4.86 -9.20
CA ILE A 55 11.27 4.18 -10.06
C ILE A 55 12.30 5.19 -10.57
N ARG A 56 13.59 4.92 -10.29
CA ARG A 56 14.69 5.86 -10.56
C ARG A 56 15.68 5.38 -11.62
N SER A 57 15.61 4.11 -12.01
CA SER A 57 16.54 3.52 -12.95
C SER A 57 15.81 2.78 -14.05
N GLN A 58 16.45 2.73 -15.22
CA GLN A 58 15.94 2.01 -16.37
C GLN A 58 15.86 0.50 -16.10
N GLU A 59 16.81 -0.07 -15.36
CA GLU A 59 16.80 -1.49 -15.01
C GLU A 59 15.59 -1.88 -14.14
N VAL A 60 15.25 -1.06 -13.13
CA VAL A 60 14.04 -1.27 -12.32
C VAL A 60 12.79 -1.09 -13.18
N LEU A 61 12.75 -0.06 -14.04
CA LEU A 61 11.64 0.17 -14.95
C LEU A 61 11.38 -1.03 -15.87
N GLU A 62 12.42 -1.61 -16.46
CA GLU A 62 12.30 -2.78 -17.34
C GLU A 62 11.73 -4.00 -16.60
N ARG A 63 12.22 -4.26 -15.37
CA ARG A 63 11.69 -5.34 -14.52
C ARG A 63 10.23 -5.09 -14.12
N VAL A 64 9.90 -3.87 -13.70
CA VAL A 64 8.53 -3.52 -13.29
C VAL A 64 7.57 -3.60 -14.46
N ARG A 65 7.96 -3.12 -15.66
CA ARG A 65 7.13 -3.24 -16.87
C ARG A 65 6.89 -4.70 -17.29
N HIS A 66 7.79 -5.61 -16.95
CA HIS A 66 7.54 -7.03 -17.17
C HIS A 66 6.46 -7.58 -16.23
N ALA A 67 6.43 -7.13 -14.98
CA ALA A 67 5.41 -7.51 -13.99
C ALA A 67 4.06 -6.82 -14.20
N LEU A 68 4.09 -5.52 -14.56
CA LEU A 68 2.96 -4.65 -14.88
C LEU A 68 3.19 -3.94 -16.23
N PRO A 69 2.76 -4.53 -17.36
CA PRO A 69 2.95 -3.96 -18.69
C PRO A 69 2.27 -2.61 -18.92
N ASP A 70 1.10 -2.40 -18.31
CA ASP A 70 0.26 -1.20 -18.47
C ASP A 70 0.38 -0.26 -17.25
N LEU A 71 1.57 -0.17 -16.67
CA LEU A 71 1.86 0.61 -15.47
C LEU A 71 1.39 2.06 -15.59
N VAL A 72 0.64 2.53 -14.60
CA VAL A 72 0.25 3.94 -14.47
C VAL A 72 1.35 4.72 -13.73
N TRP A 73 1.82 5.81 -14.33
CA TRP A 73 2.92 6.61 -13.80
C TRP A 73 2.88 8.06 -14.28
N TRP A 74 3.58 8.95 -13.57
CA TRP A 74 3.94 10.30 -14.01
C TRP A 74 5.38 10.66 -13.62
N ALA A 75 5.98 11.61 -14.32
CA ALA A 75 7.30 12.10 -13.99
C ALA A 75 7.31 12.73 -12.59
N SER A 76 8.35 12.47 -11.78
CA SER A 76 8.41 13.02 -10.41
C SER A 76 8.46 14.54 -10.37
N ALA A 77 8.81 15.18 -11.49
CA ALA A 77 8.80 16.64 -11.62
C ALA A 77 7.39 17.23 -11.84
N GLY A 78 6.39 16.40 -12.19
CA GLY A 78 5.02 16.81 -12.51
C GLY A 78 4.46 15.99 -13.68
N GLU A 79 3.13 15.79 -13.72
CA GLU A 79 2.45 15.06 -14.82
C GLU A 79 2.66 15.77 -16.17
N GLU A 80 2.82 17.09 -16.16
CA GLU A 80 3.13 17.91 -17.32
C GLU A 80 4.50 17.64 -17.95
N GLU A 81 5.44 17.07 -17.18
CA GLU A 81 6.78 16.70 -17.63
C GLU A 81 6.83 15.28 -18.20
N GLY A 82 5.75 14.51 -18.05
CA GLY A 82 5.57 13.21 -18.68
C GLY A 82 4.63 12.30 -17.92
N SER A 83 3.82 11.52 -18.63
CA SER A 83 2.91 10.55 -18.01
C SER A 83 2.52 9.38 -18.90
N SER A 84 2.09 8.27 -18.28
CA SER A 84 1.50 7.14 -19.02
C SER A 84 0.25 7.56 -19.80
N LYS A 85 -0.54 8.49 -19.26
CA LYS A 85 -1.78 8.99 -19.87
C LYS A 85 -1.52 9.77 -21.17
N ALA A 86 -0.43 10.53 -21.23
CA ALA A 86 0.00 11.22 -22.44
C ALA A 86 0.66 10.28 -23.47
N GLY A 87 0.96 9.04 -23.08
CA GLY A 87 1.64 8.05 -23.93
C GLY A 87 3.14 8.30 -24.06
N ASP A 88 3.74 9.01 -23.10
CA ASP A 88 5.17 9.29 -23.08
C ASP A 88 6.00 8.03 -22.81
N ASP A 89 7.28 8.07 -23.16
CA ASP A 89 8.22 7.00 -22.82
C ASP A 89 8.72 7.16 -21.37
N PRO A 90 8.39 6.24 -20.44
CA PRO A 90 8.83 6.34 -19.05
C PRO A 90 10.35 6.41 -18.90
N ALA A 91 11.12 5.80 -19.80
CA ALA A 91 12.58 5.82 -19.73
C ALA A 91 13.16 7.25 -19.90
N GLY A 92 12.48 8.09 -20.69
CA GLY A 92 12.84 9.50 -20.88
C GLY A 92 12.41 10.42 -19.73
N CYS A 93 11.53 9.95 -18.84
CA CYS A 93 10.90 10.74 -17.78
C CYS A 93 11.37 10.35 -16.37
N LEU A 94 12.37 9.48 -16.24
CA LEU A 94 12.90 9.05 -14.94
C LEU A 94 13.45 10.25 -14.14
N PRO A 95 13.25 10.30 -12.81
CA PRO A 95 12.50 9.34 -12.01
C PRO A 95 10.98 9.50 -12.15
N ILE A 96 10.25 8.39 -12.14
CA ILE A 96 8.78 8.38 -12.23
C ILE A 96 8.14 7.95 -10.91
N GLN A 97 6.98 8.51 -10.61
CA GLN A 97 6.08 8.08 -9.55
C GLN A 97 5.12 7.05 -10.14
N VAL A 98 5.02 5.90 -9.49
CA VAL A 98 4.02 4.88 -9.76
C VAL A 98 2.87 5.10 -8.80
N PHE A 99 1.67 5.12 -9.35
CA PHE A 99 0.44 5.16 -8.59
C PHE A 99 -0.62 4.46 -9.43
N ASP A 100 -0.68 3.15 -9.25
CA ASP A 100 -1.39 2.25 -10.15
C ASP A 100 -2.35 1.38 -9.35
N TRP A 101 -3.63 1.48 -9.69
CA TRP A 101 -4.73 1.08 -8.82
C TRP A 101 -5.57 -0.02 -9.44
N SER A 102 -6.37 -0.70 -8.61
CA SER A 102 -7.38 -1.67 -9.03
C SER A 102 -6.81 -2.84 -9.83
N ARG A 103 -5.64 -3.35 -9.42
CA ARG A 103 -4.98 -4.48 -10.09
C ARG A 103 -5.38 -5.82 -9.46
N PRO A 104 -5.27 -6.94 -10.19
CA PRO A 104 -5.46 -8.27 -9.60
C PRO A 104 -4.41 -8.58 -8.53
N LEU A 105 -4.82 -9.31 -7.48
CA LEU A 105 -3.94 -9.63 -6.34
C LEU A 105 -2.64 -10.35 -6.73
N ASP A 106 -2.69 -11.16 -7.81
CA ASP A 106 -1.54 -11.92 -8.32
C ASP A 106 -0.39 -11.03 -8.83
N ARG A 107 -0.61 -9.72 -8.98
CA ARG A 107 0.41 -8.74 -9.40
C ARG A 107 1.30 -8.26 -8.26
N ALA A 108 0.88 -8.43 -7.01
CA ALA A 108 1.56 -7.84 -5.87
C ALA A 108 3.01 -8.31 -5.71
N GLU A 109 3.22 -9.63 -5.65
CA GLU A 109 4.55 -10.19 -5.45
C GLU A 109 5.49 -10.00 -6.64
N PRO A 110 5.04 -10.19 -7.90
CA PRO A 110 5.86 -9.83 -9.07
C PRO A 110 6.32 -8.37 -9.06
N PHE A 111 5.46 -7.44 -8.67
CA PHE A 111 5.80 -6.02 -8.56
C PHE A 111 6.87 -5.77 -7.48
N ILE A 112 6.68 -6.31 -6.28
CA ILE A 112 7.64 -6.20 -5.17
C ILE A 112 9.01 -6.78 -5.56
N ALA A 113 9.02 -7.96 -6.20
CA ALA A 113 10.25 -8.60 -6.66
C ALA A 113 10.96 -7.78 -7.75
N ALA A 114 10.20 -7.12 -8.63
CA ALA A 114 10.75 -6.29 -9.69
C ALA A 114 11.44 -5.01 -9.17
N LEU A 115 10.99 -4.46 -8.05
CA LEU A 115 11.61 -3.28 -7.42
C LEU A 115 12.98 -3.59 -6.80
N GLY A 116 13.14 -4.77 -6.19
CA GLY A 116 14.36 -5.12 -5.47
C GLY A 116 14.56 -4.24 -4.23
N PRO A 117 15.67 -3.46 -4.13
CA PRO A 117 15.95 -2.62 -2.97
C PRO A 117 15.21 -1.26 -2.98
N ASP A 118 14.48 -0.94 -4.05
CA ASP A 118 13.73 0.32 -4.13
C ASP A 118 12.50 0.28 -3.20
N PRO A 119 12.12 1.41 -2.56
CA PRO A 119 10.98 1.47 -1.67
C PRO A 119 9.64 1.50 -2.42
N ALA A 120 8.63 0.89 -1.82
CA ALA A 120 7.25 0.91 -2.31
C ALA A 120 6.23 0.66 -1.19
N ALA A 121 4.98 1.06 -1.43
CA ALA A 121 3.81 0.56 -0.74
C ALA A 121 2.95 -0.25 -1.69
N VAL A 122 2.43 -1.37 -1.18
CA VAL A 122 1.45 -2.20 -1.86
C VAL A 122 0.24 -2.32 -0.93
N ARG A 123 -0.92 -1.85 -1.38
CA ARG A 123 -2.15 -1.86 -0.59
C ARG A 123 -3.15 -2.82 -1.21
N TRP A 124 -3.71 -3.70 -0.39
CA TRP A 124 -4.83 -4.55 -0.73
C TRP A 124 -6.11 -3.92 -0.21
N ASP A 125 -7.04 -3.71 -1.12
CA ASP A 125 -8.39 -3.24 -0.85
C ASP A 125 -9.28 -4.47 -0.74
N LEU A 126 -9.53 -4.92 0.50
CA LEU A 126 -10.25 -6.15 0.80
C LEU A 126 -11.75 -5.89 0.90
N TYR A 127 -12.56 -6.93 0.70
CA TYR A 127 -14.01 -6.79 0.85
C TYR A 127 -14.41 -6.62 2.32
N ALA A 128 -13.81 -7.41 3.21
CA ALA A 128 -14.06 -7.35 4.64
C ALA A 128 -12.99 -8.08 5.46
N TRP A 129 -12.95 -7.77 6.77
CA TRP A 129 -12.45 -8.71 7.76
C TRP A 129 -13.65 -9.48 8.34
N PRO A 130 -13.63 -10.82 8.33
CA PRO A 130 -14.75 -11.60 8.84
C PRO A 130 -14.89 -11.45 10.36
N ALA A 131 -16.05 -11.83 10.88
CA ALA A 131 -16.25 -12.00 12.31
C ALA A 131 -15.38 -13.15 12.83
N VAL A 132 -14.85 -13.03 14.05
CA VAL A 132 -14.12 -14.08 14.76
C VAL A 132 -14.81 -14.26 16.12
N PRO A 133 -15.86 -15.09 16.18
CA PRO A 133 -16.68 -15.25 17.39
C PRO A 133 -15.89 -15.70 18.61
N GLU A 134 -14.89 -16.55 18.42
CA GLU A 134 -14.05 -17.10 19.49
C GLU A 134 -13.19 -16.01 20.16
N ALA A 135 -12.93 -14.91 19.45
CA ALA A 135 -12.21 -13.74 19.94
C ALA A 135 -13.17 -12.56 20.26
N GLY A 136 -14.48 -12.73 20.11
CA GLY A 136 -15.47 -11.67 20.33
C GLY A 136 -15.37 -10.51 19.33
N LEU A 137 -14.86 -10.76 18.11
CA LEU A 137 -14.59 -9.72 17.13
C LEU A 137 -15.64 -9.70 16.02
N GLU A 138 -16.36 -8.58 15.89
CA GLU A 138 -17.39 -8.36 14.85
C GLU A 138 -16.79 -8.15 13.46
N ALA A 139 -17.53 -8.46 12.39
CA ALA A 139 -17.05 -8.22 11.03
C ALA A 139 -16.75 -6.72 10.76
N ILE A 140 -15.74 -6.44 9.92
CA ILE A 140 -15.39 -5.09 9.45
C ILE A 140 -15.62 -5.03 7.95
N SER A 141 -16.45 -4.10 7.50
CA SER A 141 -16.70 -3.88 6.07
C SER A 141 -15.53 -3.19 5.36
N GLN A 142 -15.57 -3.23 4.03
CA GLN A 142 -14.60 -2.69 3.09
C GLN A 142 -13.97 -1.34 3.48
N LYS A 143 -14.75 -0.40 4.05
CA LYS A 143 -14.29 0.95 4.40
C LYS A 143 -13.03 0.98 5.29
N TYR A 144 -12.76 -0.08 6.04
CA TYR A 144 -11.55 -0.21 6.86
C TYR A 144 -10.86 -1.56 6.66
N ALA A 145 -11.19 -2.28 5.59
CA ALA A 145 -10.56 -3.56 5.27
C ALA A 145 -9.40 -3.33 4.30
N TYR A 146 -8.41 -2.55 4.73
CA TYR A 146 -7.18 -2.36 3.96
C TYR A 146 -6.00 -3.02 4.67
N LEU A 147 -5.14 -3.64 3.87
CA LEU A 147 -3.87 -4.20 4.27
C LEU A 147 -2.79 -3.50 3.45
N THR A 148 -1.76 -2.94 4.08
CA THR A 148 -0.65 -2.30 3.35
C THR A 148 0.66 -2.97 3.73
N LEU A 149 1.48 -3.31 2.75
CA LEU A 149 2.88 -3.67 2.94
C LEU A 149 3.75 -2.52 2.42
N THR A 150 4.54 -1.91 3.29
CA THR A 150 5.66 -1.08 2.86
C THR A 150 6.92 -1.95 2.77
N VAL A 151 7.70 -1.76 1.70
CA VAL A 151 8.98 -2.44 1.52
C VAL A 151 10.10 -1.43 1.41
N ASN A 152 11.25 -1.74 2.00
CA ASN A 152 12.45 -0.89 2.02
C ASN A 152 12.15 0.54 2.52
N SER A 153 11.16 0.69 3.39
CA SER A 153 10.63 1.97 3.86
C SER A 153 10.14 1.84 5.28
N ARG A 154 10.35 2.88 6.09
CA ARG A 154 9.77 2.97 7.42
C ARG A 154 8.38 3.55 7.42
N ASP A 155 7.99 4.33 6.44
CA ASP A 155 6.72 5.03 6.38
C ASP A 155 5.87 4.59 5.17
N LEU A 156 4.57 4.91 5.24
CA LEU A 156 3.58 4.63 4.20
C LEU A 156 3.84 5.34 2.86
N TYR A 157 4.61 6.44 2.84
CA TYR A 157 4.77 7.30 1.67
C TYR A 157 6.18 7.23 1.05
N GLN A 158 6.98 6.25 1.49
CA GLN A 158 8.33 5.98 0.97
C GLN A 158 9.30 7.16 1.14
N GLU A 159 9.05 8.05 2.10
CA GLU A 159 9.92 9.20 2.40
C GLU A 159 11.16 8.75 3.21
N GLU A 160 11.00 7.75 4.06
CA GLU A 160 12.04 7.22 4.95
C GLU A 160 12.54 5.85 4.49
N ARG A 161 13.52 5.84 3.58
CA ARG A 161 14.19 4.61 3.15
C ARG A 161 14.74 3.80 4.32
N SER A 162 14.49 2.48 4.29
CA SER A 162 15.01 1.52 5.26
C SER A 162 15.27 0.16 4.59
N GLN A 163 15.78 -0.81 5.34
CA GLN A 163 15.72 -2.24 4.97
C GLN A 163 14.56 -2.96 5.68
N ASP A 164 13.75 -2.19 6.40
CA ASP A 164 12.56 -2.70 7.07
C ASP A 164 11.41 -2.85 6.07
N HIS A 165 10.58 -3.85 6.31
CA HIS A 165 9.30 -4.11 5.66
C HIS A 165 8.23 -4.10 6.73
N THR A 166 7.19 -3.29 6.57
CA THR A 166 6.14 -3.15 7.58
C THR A 166 4.78 -3.48 7.00
N ILE A 167 4.04 -4.31 7.72
CA ILE A 167 2.66 -4.65 7.42
C ILE A 167 1.76 -3.82 8.30
N TYR A 168 0.80 -3.16 7.68
CA TYR A 168 -0.18 -2.32 8.32
C TYR A 168 -1.58 -2.85 8.06
N VAL A 169 -2.41 -2.85 9.12
CA VAL A 169 -3.86 -3.06 9.00
C VAL A 169 -4.55 -1.73 9.26
N HIS A 170 -5.49 -1.37 8.39
CA HIS A 170 -6.18 -0.09 8.52
C HIS A 170 -7.39 -0.21 9.45
N VAL A 171 -7.59 0.83 10.25
CA VAL A 171 -8.72 0.96 11.17
C VAL A 171 -9.30 2.38 11.10
N PRO A 172 -10.51 2.64 11.61
CA PRO A 172 -10.98 4.00 11.79
C PRO A 172 -9.96 4.84 12.59
N ASN A 173 -9.91 6.14 12.34
CA ASN A 173 -9.16 7.07 13.18
C ASN A 173 -10.14 7.96 13.98
N PRO A 174 -10.19 7.89 15.32
CA PRO A 174 -9.36 7.04 16.20
C PRO A 174 -9.74 5.55 16.15
N PRO A 175 -8.82 4.61 16.48
CA PRO A 175 -9.05 3.16 16.41
C PRO A 175 -10.22 2.64 17.25
N GLY A 176 -10.53 3.30 18.37
CA GLY A 176 -11.66 2.93 19.23
C GLY A 176 -11.59 1.47 19.70
N ASP A 177 -12.68 0.74 19.48
CA ASP A 177 -12.85 -0.68 19.82
C ASP A 177 -12.13 -1.64 18.85
N ARG A 178 -11.45 -1.12 17.82
CA ARG A 178 -10.74 -1.95 16.82
C ARG A 178 -9.36 -2.42 17.28
N ILE A 179 -8.88 -1.97 18.44
CA ILE A 179 -7.58 -2.35 19.01
C ILE A 179 -7.45 -3.87 19.19
N ASP A 180 -8.52 -4.53 19.66
CA ASP A 180 -8.50 -5.98 19.89
C ASP A 180 -8.32 -6.76 18.58
N ARG A 181 -8.91 -6.27 17.48
CA ARG A 181 -8.66 -6.85 16.15
C ARG A 181 -7.23 -6.62 15.69
N ILE A 182 -6.65 -5.45 15.90
CA ILE A 182 -5.25 -5.18 15.51
C ILE A 182 -4.32 -6.16 16.23
N HIS A 183 -4.51 -6.35 17.55
CA HIS A 183 -3.75 -7.34 18.31
C HIS A 183 -3.95 -8.75 17.77
N TRP A 184 -5.21 -9.15 17.54
CA TRP A 184 -5.52 -10.47 17.03
C TRP A 184 -4.87 -10.75 15.66
N LEU A 185 -4.91 -9.78 14.73
CA LEU A 185 -4.27 -9.88 13.41
C LEU A 185 -2.74 -9.92 13.52
N ALA A 186 -2.15 -9.13 14.43
CA ALA A 186 -0.71 -9.18 14.69
C ALA A 186 -0.28 -10.56 15.21
N ASP A 187 -1.06 -11.16 16.11
CA ASP A 187 -0.78 -12.49 16.64
C ASP A 187 -0.84 -13.57 15.54
N GLN A 188 -1.73 -13.45 14.54
CA GLN A 188 -1.82 -14.40 13.42
C GLN A 188 -0.54 -14.47 12.59
N VAL A 189 0.24 -13.39 12.55
CA VAL A 189 1.48 -13.31 11.76
C VAL A 189 2.74 -13.38 12.62
N GLY A 190 2.61 -13.75 13.90
CA GLY A 190 3.73 -13.76 14.86
C GLY A 190 4.29 -12.37 15.17
N GLY A 191 3.54 -11.33 14.82
CA GLY A 191 3.88 -9.94 15.07
C GLY A 191 3.43 -9.47 16.44
N ARG A 192 3.49 -8.15 16.65
CA ARG A 192 3.01 -7.52 17.87
C ARG A 192 2.69 -6.07 17.60
N PHE A 193 1.44 -5.67 17.82
CA PHE A 193 1.07 -4.26 17.79
C PHE A 193 1.68 -3.52 18.98
N THR A 194 2.45 -2.47 18.69
CA THR A 194 3.18 -1.65 19.68
C THR A 194 2.54 -0.28 19.93
N GLY A 195 1.36 -0.02 19.35
CA GLY A 195 0.71 1.29 19.39
C GLY A 195 1.12 2.23 18.25
N ARG A 196 2.02 1.80 17.36
CA ARG A 196 2.43 2.58 16.19
C ARG A 196 1.30 2.64 15.15
N VAL A 197 0.78 3.84 14.92
CA VAL A 197 -0.22 4.14 13.90
C VAL A 197 0.23 5.30 13.03
N GLU A 198 -0.04 5.21 11.73
CA GLU A 198 0.22 6.27 10.77
C GLU A 198 -1.12 6.72 10.16
N VAL A 199 -1.28 8.04 9.95
CA VAL A 199 -2.49 8.56 9.31
C VAL A 199 -2.41 8.24 7.82
N ALA A 200 -3.41 7.51 7.34
CA ALA A 200 -3.56 7.17 5.93
C ALA A 200 -4.85 7.83 5.40
N PRO A 201 -4.75 8.80 4.47
CA PRO A 201 -5.92 9.32 3.80
C PRO A 201 -6.58 8.17 3.02
N LEU A 202 -7.89 8.01 3.20
CA LEU A 202 -8.72 7.16 2.35
C LEU A 202 -9.09 7.92 1.07
#